data_AF-A0AAD3HLE2-F1
#
_entry.id   AF-A0AAD3HLE2-F1
#
_cell.length_a   1.000
_cell.length_b   1.000
_cell.length_c   1.000
_cell.angle_alpha   90.00
_cell.angle_beta   90.00
_cell.angle_gamma   90.00
#
_symmetry.space_group_name_H-M   'P 1'
#
loop_
_entity.id
_entity.type
_entity.pdbx_description
1 polymer ?
#
loop_
_entity_poly.entity_id
_entity_poly.type
_entity_poly.pdbx_seq_one_letter_code
_entity_poly.pdbx_strand_id
1 'polypeptide(L)'
;SSSTSSGAPGAAAAPVPASAAQLSAQQRAAIRQAHLFDPLPEGYCFNGTQYFDAFGDASLEHPHMDRFIAEWLAEQRAQQTQEASQAAASKAAAGGGLVVTRVLGPVRWW
;
A
#
# COMPACT_ATOMS: atom_id res chain seq x y z
N SER A 1 -38.48 -17.73 -0.76
CA SER A 1 -37.58 -17.88 0.40
C SER A 1 -36.30 -17.13 0.10
N SER A 2 -36.09 -16.04 0.82
CA SER A 2 -35.00 -15.10 0.67
C SER A 2 -33.76 -15.65 1.38
N SER A 3 -32.69 -15.92 0.64
CA SER A 3 -31.40 -16.30 1.22
C SER A 3 -30.35 -15.32 0.74
N THR A 4 -30.29 -14.15 1.40
CA THR A 4 -29.14 -13.25 1.34
C THR A 4 -28.01 -13.92 2.09
N SER A 5 -27.12 -14.61 1.37
CA SER A 5 -25.84 -15.07 1.91
C SER A 5 -24.99 -13.83 2.17
N SER A 6 -24.76 -13.54 3.44
CA SER A 6 -23.86 -12.52 3.95
C SER A 6 -22.50 -12.59 3.25
N GLY A 7 -22.27 -11.67 2.32
CA GLY A 7 -20.91 -11.30 1.93
C GLY A 7 -20.26 -10.63 3.14
N ALA A 8 -19.23 -11.26 3.68
CA ALA A 8 -18.33 -10.62 4.64
C ALA A 8 -17.70 -9.40 3.96
N PRO A 9 -17.97 -8.15 4.40
CA PRO A 9 -17.27 -7.01 3.83
C PRO A 9 -15.88 -6.98 4.45
N GLY A 10 -14.88 -7.15 3.60
CA GLY A 10 -13.54 -6.60 3.77
C GLY A 10 -12.78 -7.12 4.98
N ALA A 11 -11.75 -7.92 4.72
CA ALA A 11 -10.55 -7.86 5.52
C ALA A 11 -10.20 -6.38 5.71
N ALA A 12 -10.48 -5.86 6.91
CA ALA A 12 -10.27 -4.48 7.24
C ALA A 12 -8.80 -4.17 6.90
N ALA A 13 -8.61 -3.32 5.90
CA ALA A 13 -7.31 -2.76 5.58
C ALA A 13 -6.70 -2.29 6.90
N ALA A 14 -5.68 -3.01 7.38
CA ALA A 14 -5.08 -2.71 8.66
C ALA A 14 -4.69 -1.22 8.64
N PRO A 15 -5.08 -0.43 9.66
CA PRO A 15 -4.76 0.99 9.69
C PRO A 15 -3.26 1.14 9.53
N VAL A 16 -2.83 1.95 8.55
CA VAL A 16 -1.41 2.19 8.32
C VAL A 16 -0.80 2.65 9.64
N PRO A 17 0.21 1.94 10.16
CA PRO A 17 0.82 2.31 11.44
C PRO A 17 1.36 3.73 11.31
N ALA A 18 1.05 4.60 12.27
CA ALA A 18 1.42 6.01 12.17
C ALA A 18 2.93 6.23 12.38
N SER A 19 3.63 5.26 12.98
CA SER A 19 5.03 5.39 13.37
C SER A 19 5.76 4.04 13.43
N ALA A 20 7.10 4.09 13.37
CA ALA A 20 7.97 2.91 13.47
C ALA A 20 7.72 2.05 14.73
N ALA A 21 7.28 2.69 15.83
CA ALA A 21 6.95 2.02 17.09
C ALA A 21 5.67 1.16 17.02
N GLN A 22 4.80 1.41 16.04
CA GLN A 22 3.55 0.65 15.83
C GLN A 22 3.71 -0.47 14.81
N LEU A 23 4.90 -0.63 14.21
CA LEU A 23 5.16 -1.73 13.29
C LEU A 23 5.18 -3.05 14.04
N SER A 24 4.42 -4.02 13.53
CA SER A 24 4.50 -5.38 14.05
C SER A 24 5.86 -6.01 13.71
N ALA A 25 6.29 -6.98 14.51
CA ALA A 25 7.53 -7.72 14.24
C ALA A 25 7.54 -8.37 12.83
N GLN A 26 6.37 -8.80 12.35
CA GLN A 26 6.20 -9.34 11.00
C GLN A 26 6.45 -8.28 9.91
N GLN A 27 5.93 -7.06 10.09
CA GLN A 27 6.16 -5.97 9.14
C GLN A 27 7.63 -5.56 9.09
N ARG A 28 8.30 -5.46 10.25
CA ARG A 28 9.74 -5.18 10.30
C ARG A 28 10.55 -6.27 9.61
N ALA A 29 10.17 -7.53 9.78
CA ALA A 29 10.80 -8.65 9.08
C ALA A 29 10.59 -8.60 7.56
N ALA A 30 9.39 -8.23 7.10
CA ALA A 30 9.10 -8.05 5.67
C ALA A 30 9.92 -6.91 5.05
N ILE A 31 10.01 -5.76 5.73
CA ILE A 31 10.84 -4.63 5.27
C ILE A 31 12.31 -5.05 5.23
N ARG A 32 12.80 -5.77 6.25
CA ARG A 32 14.16 -6.31 6.26
C ARG A 32 14.42 -7.27 5.09
N GLN A 33 13.48 -8.16 4.80
CA GLN A 33 13.60 -9.09 3.66
C GLN A 33 13.61 -8.38 2.32
N ALA A 34 12.83 -7.31 2.17
CA ALA A 34 12.83 -6.49 0.96
C ALA A 34 14.19 -5.79 0.72
N HIS A 35 14.86 -5.38 1.80
CA HIS A 35 16.14 -4.66 1.75
C HIS A 35 17.36 -5.54 2.11
N LEU A 36 17.21 -6.87 2.05
CA LEU A 36 18.25 -7.81 2.47
C LEU A 36 19.47 -7.80 1.54
N PHE A 37 19.25 -7.42 0.27
CA PHE A 37 20.27 -7.27 -0.76
C PHE A 37 20.65 -5.81 -1.06
N ASP A 38 20.13 -4.87 -0.26
CA ASP A 38 20.51 -3.46 -0.37
C ASP A 38 22.00 -3.31 -0.01
N PRO A 39 22.78 -2.44 -0.69
CA PRO A 39 24.20 -2.29 -0.39
C PRO A 39 24.40 -1.84 1.05
N LEU A 40 25.19 -2.62 1.80
CA LEU A 40 25.56 -2.27 3.15
C LEU A 40 26.53 -1.08 3.13
N PRO A 41 26.45 -0.17 4.13
CA PRO A 41 27.43 0.88 4.31
C PRO A 41 28.83 0.30 4.57
N GLU A 42 29.85 1.12 4.30
CA GLU A 42 31.25 0.73 4.50
C GLU A 42 31.50 0.30 5.95
N GLY A 43 32.24 -0.80 6.12
CA GLY A 43 32.51 -1.39 7.43
C GLY A 43 31.42 -2.34 7.94
N TYR A 44 30.24 -2.39 7.32
CA TYR A 44 29.21 -3.35 7.71
C TYR A 44 29.27 -4.65 6.89
N CYS A 45 28.99 -5.77 7.56
CA CYS A 45 28.91 -7.09 6.94
C CYS A 45 27.62 -7.81 7.36
N PHE A 46 27.07 -8.63 6.47
CA PHE A 46 25.91 -9.47 6.77
C PHE A 46 26.29 -10.94 6.63
N ASN A 47 26.09 -11.74 7.69
CA ASN A 47 26.47 -13.16 7.69
C ASN A 47 25.35 -14.11 7.23
N GLY A 48 24.22 -13.58 6.75
CA GLY A 48 23.01 -14.36 6.45
C GLY A 48 21.96 -14.39 7.56
N THR A 49 22.34 -14.01 8.79
CA THR A 49 21.42 -13.95 9.94
C THR A 49 21.46 -12.61 10.68
N GLN A 50 22.65 -12.00 10.82
CA GLN A 50 22.88 -10.76 11.56
C GLN A 50 23.82 -9.84 10.80
N TYR A 51 23.72 -8.55 11.12
CA TYR A 51 24.59 -7.49 10.64
C TYR A 51 25.70 -7.25 11.65
N PHE A 52 26.90 -6.98 11.17
CA PHE A 52 28.07 -6.67 11.98
C PHE A 52 28.62 -5.33 11.54
N ASP A 53 28.90 -4.44 12.48
CA ASP A 53 29.64 -3.20 12.23
C ASP A 53 31.15 -3.47 12.14
N ALA A 54 31.93 -2.48 11.72
CA ALA A 54 33.38 -2.53 11.60
C ALA A 54 34.07 -2.87 12.93
N PHE A 55 33.43 -2.56 14.04
CA PHE A 55 33.89 -2.86 15.40
C PHE A 55 33.52 -4.27 15.88
N GLY A 56 32.72 -5.01 15.10
CA GLY A 56 32.25 -6.36 15.44
C GLY A 56 30.94 -6.40 16.22
N ASP A 57 30.28 -5.26 16.44
CA ASP A 57 28.96 -5.20 17.07
C ASP A 57 27.90 -5.85 16.20
N ALA A 58 27.20 -6.84 16.77
CA ALA A 58 26.14 -7.57 16.10
C ALA A 58 24.80 -6.84 16.27
N SER A 59 24.13 -6.59 15.15
CA SER A 59 22.79 -6.03 15.08
C SER A 59 21.86 -6.95 14.32
N LEU A 60 20.65 -7.14 14.86
CA LEU A 60 19.60 -7.89 14.17
C LEU A 60 18.98 -7.08 13.02
N GLU A 61 19.24 -5.78 12.96
CA GLU A 61 18.60 -4.84 12.06
C GLU A 61 19.63 -4.15 11.17
N HIS A 62 19.20 -3.73 9.98
CA HIS A 62 20.05 -3.00 9.05
C HIS A 62 20.39 -1.62 9.63
N PRO A 63 21.61 -1.09 9.43
CA PRO A 63 21.96 0.28 9.89
C PRO A 63 21.06 1.37 9.31
N HIS A 64 20.41 1.12 8.17
CA HIS A 64 19.44 2.03 7.55
C HIS A 64 17.97 1.62 7.78
N MET A 65 17.70 0.80 8.81
CA MET A 65 16.35 0.29 9.05
C MET A 65 15.31 1.41 9.28
N ASP A 66 15.68 2.48 10.00
CA ASP A 66 14.80 3.65 10.19
C ASP A 66 14.37 4.29 8.88
N ARG A 67 15.30 4.39 7.91
CA ARG A 67 15.02 4.93 6.58
C ARG A 67 14.07 4.02 5.82
N PHE A 68 14.34 2.71 5.81
CA PHE A 68 13.47 1.74 5.14
C PHE A 68 12.06 1.72 5.73
N ILE A 69 11.94 1.86 7.04
CA ILE A 69 10.65 2.00 7.72
C ILE A 69 9.93 3.27 7.25
N ALA A 70 10.63 4.41 7.18
CA ALA A 70 10.05 5.66 6.72
C ALA A 70 9.56 5.58 5.27
N GLU A 71 10.35 5.00 4.37
CA GLU A 71 9.99 4.77 2.97
C GLU A 71 8.78 3.84 2.86
N TRP A 72 8.78 2.71 3.59
CA TRP A 72 7.65 1.79 3.61
C TRP A 72 6.38 2.46 4.13
N LEU A 73 6.45 3.25 5.20
CA LEU A 73 5.31 4.00 5.73
C LEU A 73 4.76 5.02 4.73
N ALA A 74 5.64 5.71 4.00
CA ALA A 74 5.25 6.67 2.98
C ALA A 74 4.53 5.96 1.81
N GLU A 75 5.08 4.83 1.36
CA GLU A 75 4.51 4.00 0.31
C GLU A 75 3.12 3.47 0.70
N GLN A 76 2.95 2.97 1.92
CA GLN A 76 1.65 2.51 2.43
C GLN A 76 0.58 3.62 2.45
N ARG A 77 0.95 4.84 2.87
CA ARG A 77 0.04 6.00 2.83
C ARG A 77 -0.31 6.39 1.39
N ALA A 78 0.66 6.34 0.48
CA ALA A 78 0.46 6.64 -0.93
C ALA A 78 -0.51 5.64 -1.58
N GLN A 79 -0.32 4.34 -1.31
CA GLN A 79 -1.19 3.26 -1.81
C GLN A 79 -2.63 3.43 -1.31
N GLN A 80 -2.84 3.68 -0.01
CA GLN A 80 -4.18 3.95 0.52
C GLN A 80 -4.86 5.15 -0.14
N THR A 81 -4.10 6.21 -0.41
CA THR A 81 -4.64 7.40 -1.09
C THR A 81 -5.01 7.09 -2.54
N GLN A 82 -4.19 6.31 -3.24
CA GLN A 82 -4.48 5.87 -4.61
C GLN A 82 -5.72 4.98 -4.66
N GLU A 83 -5.84 3.99 -3.78
CA GLU A 83 -7.01 3.12 -3.71
C GLU A 83 -8.29 3.92 -3.42
N ALA A 84 -8.23 4.88 -2.49
CA ALA A 84 -9.35 5.78 -2.23
C ALA A 84 -9.73 6.62 -3.47
N SER A 85 -8.74 7.10 -4.22
CA SER A 85 -8.97 7.86 -5.46
C SER A 85 -9.55 6.99 -6.59
N GLN A 86 -9.08 5.74 -6.74
CA GLN A 86 -9.59 4.79 -7.73
C GLN A 86 -10.99 4.28 -7.38
N ALA A 87 -11.29 4.08 -6.10
CA ALA A 87 -12.63 3.76 -5.62
C ALA A 87 -13.61 4.92 -5.87
N ALA A 88 -13.18 6.17 -5.70
CA ALA A 88 -13.98 7.34 -6.04
C ALA A 88 -14.23 7.45 -7.56
N ALA A 89 -13.19 7.22 -8.38
CA ALA A 89 -13.30 7.28 -9.84
C ALA A 89 -14.19 6.18 -10.42
N SER A 90 -14.04 4.93 -9.97
CA SER A 90 -14.88 3.81 -10.40
C SER A 90 -16.35 3.98 -9.97
N LYS A 91 -16.60 4.57 -8.80
CA LYS A 91 -17.95 4.90 -8.33
C LYS A 91 -18.59 6.06 -9.10
N ALA A 92 -17.80 7.02 -9.60
CA ALA A 92 -18.29 8.10 -10.47
C ALA A 92 -18.62 7.62 -11.89
N ALA A 93 -17.84 6.67 -12.44
CA ALA A 93 -18.11 6.09 -13.76
C ALA A 93 -19.39 5.23 -13.81
N ALA A 94 -19.78 4.63 -12.68
CA ALA A 94 -21.02 3.84 -12.58
C ALA A 94 -22.31 4.69 -12.46
N GLY A 95 -22.21 6.00 -12.21
CA GLY A 95 -23.37 6.89 -11.98
C GLY A 95 -23.84 7.70 -13.19
N GLY A 96 -23.16 7.60 -14.35
CA GLY A 96 -23.31 8.54 -15.47
C GLY A 96 -24.14 8.08 -16.67
N GLY A 97 -24.97 7.06 -16.55
CA GLY A 97 -25.86 6.60 -17.63
C GLY A 97 -27.11 7.46 -17.80
N LEU A 98 -26.96 8.77 -18.07
CA LEU A 98 -28.11 9.61 -18.42
C LEU A 98 -28.58 9.23 -19.83
N VAL A 99 -29.71 8.51 -19.91
CA VAL A 99 -30.35 8.13 -21.17
C VAL A 99 -30.94 9.39 -21.80
N VAL A 100 -30.17 10.08 -22.65
CA VAL A 100 -30.70 11.15 -23.50
C VAL A 100 -31.50 10.49 -24.63
N THR A 101 -32.81 10.36 -24.44
CA THR A 101 -33.75 10.04 -25.51
C THR A 101 -33.82 11.23 -26.47
N ARG A 102 -33.04 11.16 -27.56
CA ARG A 102 -33.15 12.11 -28.68
C ARG A 102 -34.50 11.87 -29.37
N VAL A 103 -35.49 12.72 -29.11
CA VAL A 103 -36.69 12.77 -29.93
C VAL A 103 -36.32 13.42 -31.28
N LEU A 104 -36.19 12.61 -32.34
CA LEU A 104 -36.04 13.13 -33.69
C LEU A 104 -37.42 13.56 -34.20
N GLY A 105 -37.72 14.85 -34.11
CA GLY A 105 -38.80 15.48 -34.89
C GLY A 105 -38.30 15.84 -36.30
N PRO A 106 -39.08 15.61 -37.37
CA PRO A 106 -38.64 15.92 -38.73
C PRO A 106 -38.70 17.43 -39.00
N VAL A 107 -37.55 18.03 -39.33
CA VAL A 107 -37.46 19.43 -39.77
C VAL A 107 -37.81 19.50 -41.25
N ARG A 108 -38.96 20.10 -41.58
CA ARG A 108 -39.38 20.39 -42.96
C ARG A 108 -38.92 21.80 -43.31
N TRP A 109 -38.09 21.94 -44.34
CA TRP A 109 -37.67 23.22 -44.89
C TRP A 109 -38.54 23.52 -46.13
N TRP A 110 -39.15 24.70 -46.16
CA TRP A 110 -39.75 25.35 -47.32
C TRP A 110 -38.75 26.34 -47.90
#